data_AF-A0AAV5RD64-F1
#
_entry.id   AF-A0AAV5RD64-F1
#
_cell.length_a   1.000
_cell.length_b   1.000
_cell.length_c   1.000
_cell.angle_alpha   90.00
_cell.angle_beta   90.00
_cell.angle_gamma   90.00
#
_symmetry.space_group_name_H-M   'P 1'
#
loop_
_entity.id
_entity.type
_entity.pdbx_description
1 polymer ?
#
loop_
_entity_poly.entity_id
_entity_poly.type
_entity_poly.pdbx_seq_one_letter_code
_entity_poly.pdbx_strand_id
1 'polypeptide(L)'
;MELASAVDSAVAAGLEAIEIVPDVLFLSEDEMIVESKVLGIRYKALYKRYVELSKRNQQFTPSALLITILATPENVTAWNRRKDLCIEGGIVKAKAEWKLITIILQSHLEKLCKSPLAWYHRKWLLKTFGPEVCELVHNTDSTEGKCDDELIRLHTEFNLVKVATEHHRCNYAAWGYLRWFILQMSPAKTSAGTGEYNKPGSTYKESKALQEFQEPILEPVIKAEIVRLLEKMCVQHVSDCSHIH
;
A
#
# COMPACT_ATOMS: atom_id res chain seq x y z
N MET A 1 -2.68 26.78 -10.25
CA MET A 1 -1.95 25.55 -10.65
C MET A 1 -2.98 24.45 -10.72
N GLU A 2 -3.14 23.72 -11.82
CA GLU A 2 -4.13 22.63 -11.87
C GLU A 2 -3.78 21.56 -10.83
N LEU A 3 -4.77 21.06 -10.06
CA LEU A 3 -4.60 20.05 -9.00
C LEU A 3 -3.74 18.85 -9.46
N ALA A 4 -3.92 18.41 -10.71
CA ALA A 4 -3.12 17.33 -11.31
C ALA A 4 -1.63 17.70 -11.43
N SER A 5 -1.31 18.92 -11.85
CA SER A 5 0.06 19.41 -11.95
C SER A 5 0.73 19.57 -10.57
N ALA A 6 -0.04 19.97 -9.55
CA ALA A 6 0.46 20.04 -8.18
C ALA A 6 0.78 18.65 -7.61
N VAL A 7 -0.09 17.66 -7.89
CA VAL A 7 0.15 16.26 -7.54
C VAL A 7 1.38 15.70 -8.27
N ASP A 8 1.50 15.91 -9.58
CA ASP A 8 2.69 15.51 -10.36
C ASP A 8 3.96 16.14 -9.80
N SER A 9 3.92 17.44 -9.46
CA SER A 9 5.03 18.17 -8.88
C SER A 9 5.40 17.65 -7.49
N ALA A 10 4.42 17.36 -6.63
CA ALA A 10 4.68 16.81 -5.30
C ALA A 10 5.27 15.40 -5.35
N VAL A 11 4.76 14.55 -6.25
CA VAL A 11 5.32 13.22 -6.50
C VAL A 11 6.76 13.32 -7.02
N ALA A 12 7.03 14.22 -7.98
CA ALA A 12 8.37 14.46 -8.49
C ALA A 12 9.33 15.04 -7.43
N ALA A 13 8.84 15.89 -6.52
CA ALA A 13 9.59 16.44 -5.39
C ALA A 13 9.83 15.43 -4.25
N GLY A 14 9.35 14.20 -4.41
CA GLY A 14 9.60 13.12 -3.46
C GLY A 14 8.67 13.16 -2.25
N LEU A 15 7.37 13.37 -2.48
CA LEU A 15 6.28 13.25 -1.51
C LEU A 15 6.54 12.25 -0.37
N GLU A 16 6.18 12.65 0.85
CA GLU A 16 6.38 11.85 2.09
C GLU A 16 5.08 11.60 2.86
N ALA A 17 4.09 12.50 2.76
CA ALA A 17 2.79 12.32 3.42
C ALA A 17 1.64 12.95 2.61
N ILE A 18 0.42 12.48 2.86
CA ILE A 18 -0.82 13.05 2.30
C ILE A 18 -1.77 13.35 3.44
N GLU A 19 -2.28 14.57 3.48
CA GLU A 19 -3.18 15.03 4.54
C GLU A 19 -4.37 15.79 3.95
N ILE A 20 -5.54 15.63 4.59
CA ILE A 20 -6.68 16.50 4.32
C ILE A 20 -6.55 17.71 5.23
N VAL A 21 -6.40 18.88 4.63
CA VAL A 21 -6.15 20.12 5.37
C VAL A 21 -7.46 20.92 5.48
N PRO A 22 -7.76 21.53 6.64
CA PRO A 22 -8.93 22.39 6.81
C PRO A 22 -9.05 23.49 5.75
N ASP A 23 -10.28 23.80 5.34
CA ASP A 23 -10.56 24.80 4.28
C ASP A 23 -9.93 26.19 4.58
N VAL A 24 -9.76 26.53 5.87
CA VAL A 24 -9.27 27.84 6.34
C VAL A 24 -7.81 28.12 6.00
N LEU A 25 -7.01 27.08 5.71
CA LEU A 25 -5.58 27.24 5.46
C LEU A 25 -5.26 27.60 4.01
N PHE A 26 -6.26 27.74 3.15
CA PHE A 26 -6.07 27.96 1.73
C PHE A 26 -6.55 29.34 1.30
N LEU A 27 -5.78 29.97 0.41
CA LEU A 27 -6.00 31.35 -0.04
C LEU A 27 -6.95 31.43 -1.25
N SER A 28 -7.12 30.34 -2.01
CA SER A 28 -8.06 30.25 -3.14
C SER A 28 -8.76 28.89 -3.13
N GLU A 29 -9.92 28.67 -3.77
CA GLU A 29 -10.66 27.38 -3.71
C GLU A 29 -9.95 26.16 -4.35
N ASP A 30 -9.05 26.38 -5.31
CA ASP A 30 -8.45 25.32 -6.14
C ASP A 30 -6.97 25.04 -5.79
N GLU A 31 -6.50 25.59 -4.68
CA GLU A 31 -5.13 25.46 -4.19
C GLU A 31 -4.89 24.13 -3.46
N MET A 32 -3.73 23.53 -3.70
CA MET A 32 -3.13 22.49 -2.87
C MET A 32 -1.92 23.10 -2.17
N ILE A 33 -1.70 22.68 -0.93
CA ILE A 33 -0.53 23.12 -0.17
C ILE A 33 0.47 21.97 -0.23
N VAL A 34 1.62 22.22 -0.84
CA VAL A 34 2.77 21.32 -0.73
C VAL A 34 3.75 21.99 0.22
N GLU A 35 3.72 21.60 1.48
CA GLU A 35 4.62 22.11 2.50
C GLU A 35 5.48 20.96 3.01
N SER A 36 6.80 21.12 3.00
CA SER A 36 7.74 20.12 3.54
C SER A 36 7.51 18.68 3.04
N LYS A 37 7.19 18.51 1.74
CA LYS A 37 6.87 17.22 1.09
C LYS A 37 5.58 16.54 1.59
N VAL A 38 4.72 17.25 2.30
CA VAL A 38 3.36 16.84 2.63
C VAL A 38 2.42 17.42 1.59
N LEU A 39 1.56 16.59 1.02
CA LEU A 39 0.50 17.02 0.11
C LEU A 39 -0.77 17.29 0.91
N GLY A 40 -1.00 18.57 1.20
CA GLY A 40 -2.21 19.08 1.81
C GLY A 40 -3.33 19.25 0.79
N ILE A 41 -4.41 18.49 0.95
CA ILE A 41 -5.53 18.44 0.03
C ILE A 41 -6.80 18.96 0.70
N ARG A 42 -7.50 19.90 0.06
CA ARG A 42 -8.88 20.19 0.44
C ARG A 42 -9.83 19.15 -0.09
N TYR A 43 -10.69 18.66 0.79
CA TYR A 43 -11.70 17.69 0.43
C TYR A 43 -12.63 18.20 -0.69
N LYS A 44 -13.10 19.45 -0.61
CA LYS A 44 -13.96 20.03 -1.65
C LYS A 44 -13.25 20.16 -3.00
N ALA A 45 -12.01 20.64 -3.01
CA ALA A 45 -11.20 20.78 -4.23
C ALA A 45 -10.93 19.42 -4.89
N LEU A 46 -10.59 18.41 -4.07
CA LEU A 46 -10.41 17.03 -4.52
C LEU A 46 -11.67 16.48 -5.20
N TYR A 47 -12.82 16.61 -4.56
CA TYR A 47 -14.09 16.10 -5.09
C TYR A 47 -14.56 16.86 -6.33
N LYS A 48 -14.43 18.20 -6.34
CA LYS A 48 -14.71 19.03 -7.52
C LYS A 48 -13.91 18.54 -8.71
N ARG A 49 -12.60 18.33 -8.54
CA ARG A 49 -11.73 17.84 -9.61
C ARG A 49 -12.05 16.42 -10.03
N TYR A 50 -12.34 15.53 -9.08
CA TYR A 50 -12.79 14.17 -9.39
C TYR A 50 -14.04 14.17 -10.29
N VAL A 51 -15.03 15.02 -10.00
CA VAL A 51 -16.24 15.17 -10.82
C VAL A 51 -15.94 15.76 -12.21
N GLU A 52 -15.01 16.70 -12.32
CA GLU A 52 -14.57 17.22 -13.61
C GLU A 52 -13.90 16.15 -14.46
N LEU A 53 -13.01 15.35 -13.86
CA LEU A 53 -12.33 14.25 -14.53
C LEU A 53 -13.32 13.17 -14.99
N SER A 54 -14.31 12.83 -14.17
CA SER A 54 -15.33 11.84 -14.54
C SER A 54 -16.20 12.30 -15.71
N LYS A 55 -16.46 13.61 -15.85
CA LYS A 55 -17.26 14.17 -16.95
C LYS A 55 -16.50 14.24 -18.27
N ARG A 56 -15.19 14.48 -18.22
CA ARG A 56 -14.39 14.72 -19.43
C ARG A 56 -14.05 13.45 -20.21
N ASN A 57 -14.38 12.26 -19.69
CA ASN A 57 -14.01 10.96 -20.29
C ASN A 57 -12.52 10.92 -20.69
N GLN A 58 -11.69 11.72 -20.00
CA GLN A 58 -10.34 12.07 -20.41
C GLN A 58 -9.32 11.09 -19.84
N GLN A 59 -8.21 11.00 -20.57
CA GLN A 59 -7.09 10.07 -20.41
C GLN A 59 -6.72 9.75 -18.95
N PHE A 60 -6.48 8.46 -18.71
CA PHE A 60 -6.00 7.89 -17.45
C PHE A 60 -4.54 8.30 -17.16
N THR A 61 -4.28 9.60 -17.01
CA THR A 61 -2.94 10.07 -16.60
C THR A 61 -2.65 9.61 -15.17
N PRO A 62 -1.36 9.43 -14.79
CA PRO A 62 -1.00 9.03 -13.43
C PRO A 62 -1.62 9.92 -12.35
N SER A 63 -1.65 11.24 -12.57
CA SER A 63 -2.27 12.18 -11.63
C SER A 63 -3.79 12.13 -11.60
N ALA A 64 -4.47 11.99 -12.74
CA ALA A 64 -5.93 11.82 -12.76
C ALA A 64 -6.37 10.55 -12.02
N LEU A 65 -5.60 9.46 -12.18
CA LEU A 65 -5.82 8.22 -11.45
C LEU A 65 -5.58 8.37 -9.95
N LEU A 66 -4.53 9.10 -9.55
CA LEU A 66 -4.26 9.36 -8.13
C LEU A 66 -5.38 10.21 -7.50
N ILE A 67 -5.83 11.27 -8.16
CA ILE A 67 -6.99 12.08 -7.72
C ILE A 67 -8.22 11.19 -7.54
N THR A 68 -8.46 10.28 -8.49
CA THR A 68 -9.58 9.33 -8.43
C THR A 68 -9.47 8.40 -7.22
N ILE A 69 -8.28 7.88 -6.91
CA ILE A 69 -8.04 7.02 -5.74
C ILE A 69 -8.17 7.80 -4.44
N LEU A 70 -7.64 9.02 -4.36
CA LEU A 70 -7.73 9.86 -3.16
C LEU A 70 -9.18 10.24 -2.85
N ALA A 71 -9.99 10.50 -3.88
CA ALA A 71 -11.42 10.75 -3.72
C ALA A 71 -12.21 9.46 -3.41
N THR A 72 -11.91 8.39 -4.14
CA THR A 72 -12.62 7.11 -4.13
C THR A 72 -11.63 5.92 -4.05
N PRO A 73 -11.14 5.56 -2.86
CA PRO A 73 -10.12 4.51 -2.71
C PRO A 73 -10.59 3.13 -3.16
N GLU A 74 -11.90 2.90 -3.20
CA GLU A 74 -12.50 1.64 -3.66
C GLU A 74 -12.73 1.58 -5.19
N ASN A 75 -12.13 2.51 -5.95
CA ASN A 75 -12.23 2.51 -7.40
C ASN A 75 -11.28 1.48 -8.03
N VAL A 76 -11.79 0.26 -8.25
CA VAL A 76 -11.07 -0.86 -8.86
C VAL A 76 -10.47 -0.50 -10.22
N THR A 77 -11.21 0.23 -11.05
CA THR A 77 -10.75 0.64 -12.39
C THR A 77 -9.51 1.52 -12.28
N ALA A 78 -9.50 2.48 -11.36
CA ALA A 78 -8.35 3.37 -11.18
C ALA A 78 -7.10 2.59 -10.74
N TRP A 79 -7.24 1.68 -9.77
CA TRP A 79 -6.13 0.81 -9.35
C TRP A 79 -5.61 -0.06 -10.49
N ASN A 80 -6.48 -0.72 -11.24
CA ASN A 80 -6.06 -1.56 -12.36
C ASN A 80 -5.37 -0.73 -13.46
N ARG A 81 -5.85 0.47 -13.75
CA ARG A 81 -5.16 1.36 -14.70
C ARG A 81 -3.78 1.78 -14.21
N ARG A 82 -3.57 1.98 -12.91
CA ARG A 82 -2.22 2.21 -12.38
C ARG A 82 -1.32 0.98 -12.56
N LYS A 83 -1.85 -0.23 -12.38
CA LYS A 83 -1.10 -1.47 -12.66
C LYS A 83 -0.68 -1.54 -14.13
N ASP A 84 -1.60 -1.23 -15.04
CA ASP A 84 -1.34 -1.16 -16.47
C ASP A 84 -0.19 -0.17 -16.74
N LEU A 85 -0.23 1.05 -16.18
CA LEU A 85 0.82 2.06 -16.35
C LEU A 85 2.20 1.65 -15.80
N CYS A 86 2.26 0.77 -14.80
CA CYS A 86 3.53 0.22 -14.32
C CYS A 86 4.09 -0.86 -15.26
N ILE A 87 3.22 -1.61 -15.93
CA ILE A 87 3.60 -2.69 -16.86
C ILE A 87 3.91 -2.12 -18.25
N GLU A 88 3.08 -1.21 -18.76
CA GLU A 88 3.13 -0.63 -20.10
C GLU A 88 4.33 0.33 -20.23
N GLY A 89 5.51 -0.21 -20.49
CA GLY A 89 6.72 0.57 -20.75
C GLY A 89 7.27 1.33 -19.52
N GLY A 90 6.76 1.04 -18.32
CA GLY A 90 7.21 1.68 -17.09
C GLY A 90 6.89 3.18 -17.02
N ILE A 91 5.78 3.62 -17.62
CA ILE A 91 5.31 5.02 -17.55
C ILE A 91 5.28 5.49 -16.10
N VAL A 92 4.77 4.63 -15.21
CA VAL A 92 4.93 4.79 -13.76
C VAL A 92 5.94 3.76 -13.28
N LYS A 93 7.12 4.21 -12.86
CA LYS A 93 8.18 3.33 -12.32
C LYS A 93 7.65 2.57 -11.09
N ALA A 94 7.91 1.27 -10.99
CA ALA A 94 7.46 0.46 -9.86
C ALA A 94 7.99 1.00 -8.52
N LYS A 95 9.22 1.52 -8.51
CA LYS A 95 9.82 2.24 -7.37
C LYS A 95 8.99 3.45 -6.92
N ALA A 96 8.51 4.27 -7.86
CA ALA A 96 7.68 5.43 -7.54
C ALA A 96 6.28 5.00 -7.04
N GLU A 97 5.69 3.97 -7.67
CA GLU A 97 4.42 3.40 -7.25
C GLU A 97 4.49 2.78 -5.85
N TRP A 98 5.61 2.11 -5.54
CA TRP A 98 5.91 1.57 -4.22
C TRP A 98 5.95 2.65 -3.14
N LYS A 99 6.61 3.77 -3.43
CA LYS A 99 6.64 4.92 -2.51
C LYS A 99 5.24 5.50 -2.32
N LEU A 100 4.49 5.70 -3.40
CA LEU A 100 3.12 6.22 -3.36
C LEU A 100 2.20 5.34 -2.50
N ILE A 101 2.18 4.03 -2.74
CA ILE A 101 1.29 3.13 -1.97
C ILE A 101 1.69 3.09 -0.49
N THR A 102 2.98 3.22 -0.18
CA THR A 102 3.48 3.32 1.19
C THR A 102 2.90 4.55 1.87
N ILE A 103 2.96 5.71 1.22
CA ILE A 103 2.41 6.97 1.73
C ILE A 103 0.89 6.86 1.96
N ILE A 104 0.16 6.28 1.01
CA ILE A 104 -1.30 6.07 1.12
C ILE A 104 -1.62 5.21 2.35
N LEU A 105 -0.91 4.10 2.54
CA LEU A 105 -1.15 3.14 3.61
C LEU A 105 -0.67 3.63 4.99
N GLN A 106 0.28 4.57 5.04
CA GLN A 106 0.72 5.23 6.27
C GLN A 106 -0.02 6.54 6.55
N SER A 107 -0.93 6.97 5.68
CA SER A 107 -1.66 8.21 5.91
C SER A 107 -2.60 8.09 7.11
N HIS A 108 -2.83 9.22 7.80
CA HIS A 108 -3.88 9.35 8.84
C HIS A 108 -5.31 9.33 8.25
N LEU A 109 -5.44 9.21 6.93
CA LEU A 109 -6.71 9.23 6.23
C LEU A 109 -7.33 7.83 6.26
N GLU A 110 -8.30 7.64 7.15
CA GLU A 110 -8.88 6.32 7.43
C GLU A 110 -9.35 5.58 6.18
N LYS A 111 -10.04 6.27 5.27
CA LYS A 111 -10.56 5.68 4.03
C LYS A 111 -9.44 5.15 3.12
N LEU A 112 -8.25 5.75 3.16
CA LEU A 112 -7.10 5.35 2.36
C LEU A 112 -6.35 4.21 3.03
N CYS A 113 -5.95 4.40 4.29
CA CYS A 113 -5.16 3.44 5.05
C CYS A 113 -5.89 2.09 5.27
N LYS A 114 -7.22 2.10 5.41
CA LYS A 114 -8.02 0.88 5.57
C LYS A 114 -8.54 0.30 4.26
N SER A 115 -8.24 0.91 3.11
CA SER A 115 -8.74 0.44 1.81
C SER A 115 -8.19 -0.95 1.48
N PRO A 116 -9.03 -1.99 1.35
CA PRO A 116 -8.56 -3.32 0.97
C PRO A 116 -7.87 -3.29 -0.39
N LEU A 117 -8.35 -2.46 -1.34
CA LEU A 117 -7.74 -2.34 -2.66
C LEU A 117 -6.32 -1.79 -2.62
N ALA A 118 -6.04 -0.82 -1.73
CA ALA A 118 -4.68 -0.31 -1.53
C ALA A 118 -3.74 -1.41 -1.04
N TRP A 119 -4.16 -2.21 -0.04
CA TRP A 119 -3.39 -3.35 0.43
C TRP A 119 -3.21 -4.43 -0.65
N TYR A 120 -4.24 -4.71 -1.46
CA TYR A 120 -4.12 -5.63 -2.60
C TYR A 120 -3.16 -5.10 -3.66
N HIS A 121 -3.15 -3.80 -3.92
CA HIS A 121 -2.22 -3.16 -4.85
C HIS A 121 -0.78 -3.31 -4.35
N ARG A 122 -0.53 -3.14 -3.04
CA ARG A 122 0.78 -3.43 -2.44
C ARG A 122 1.19 -4.90 -2.60
N LYS A 123 0.28 -5.85 -2.38
CA LYS A 123 0.55 -7.30 -2.62
C LYS A 123 0.95 -7.55 -4.07
N TRP A 124 0.24 -6.92 -5.01
CA TRP A 124 0.53 -7.03 -6.43
C TRP A 124 1.92 -6.48 -6.77
N LEU A 125 2.29 -5.28 -6.29
CA LEU A 125 3.63 -4.72 -6.50
C LEU A 125 4.74 -5.67 -6.01
N LEU A 126 4.60 -6.22 -4.80
CA LEU A 126 5.58 -7.18 -4.27
C LEU A 126 5.69 -8.45 -5.12
N LYS A 127 4.56 -8.97 -5.62
CA LYS A 127 4.55 -10.17 -6.46
C LYS A 127 5.13 -9.93 -7.84
N THR A 128 4.86 -8.76 -8.41
CA THR A 128 5.21 -8.45 -9.80
C THR A 128 6.62 -7.88 -9.93
N PHE A 129 7.03 -7.00 -9.01
CA PHE A 129 8.28 -6.23 -9.08
C PHE A 129 9.20 -6.48 -7.89
N GLY A 130 9.00 -7.57 -7.14
CA GLY A 130 9.68 -7.88 -5.88
C GLY A 130 11.16 -7.44 -5.82
N PRO A 131 12.04 -7.91 -6.71
CA PRO A 131 13.45 -7.50 -6.73
C PRO A 131 13.65 -5.98 -6.87
N GLU A 132 12.96 -5.34 -7.84
CA GLU A 132 13.09 -3.91 -8.12
C GLU A 132 12.64 -3.03 -6.94
N VAL A 133 11.57 -3.42 -6.25
CA VAL A 133 11.08 -2.64 -5.09
C VAL A 133 11.85 -2.96 -3.81
N CYS A 134 12.50 -4.12 -3.70
CA CYS A 134 13.36 -4.45 -2.56
C CYS A 134 14.64 -3.61 -2.57
N GLU A 135 15.21 -3.31 -3.74
CA GLU A 135 16.37 -2.41 -3.86
C GLU A 135 16.16 -1.02 -3.23
N LEU A 136 14.92 -0.53 -3.13
CA LEU A 136 14.64 0.75 -2.45
C LEU A 136 14.81 0.69 -0.93
N VAL A 137 14.76 -0.51 -0.36
CA VAL A 137 14.93 -0.72 1.08
C VAL A 137 16.41 -0.75 1.44
N HIS A 138 17.28 -1.09 0.48
CA HIS A 138 18.73 -1.14 0.61
C HIS A 138 19.37 0.19 0.18
N ASN A 139 19.59 1.11 1.14
CA ASN A 139 20.38 2.33 0.91
C ASN A 139 21.90 2.10 1.11
N THR A 140 22.39 0.88 0.98
CA THR A 140 23.78 0.53 1.32
C THR A 140 24.43 -0.30 0.23
N ASP A 141 25.59 0.14 -0.23
CA ASP A 141 26.55 -0.57 -1.10
C ASP A 141 27.15 -1.82 -0.40
N SER A 142 26.33 -2.59 0.29
CA SER A 142 26.76 -3.72 1.12
C SER A 142 26.57 -5.03 0.36
N THR A 143 27.69 -5.64 -0.01
CA THR A 143 27.81 -6.95 -0.66
C THR A 143 27.58 -8.14 0.31
N GLU A 144 26.87 -7.94 1.42
CA GLU A 144 26.71 -8.95 2.47
C GLU A 144 25.30 -9.58 2.43
N GLY A 145 25.27 -10.89 2.15
CA GLY A 145 24.26 -11.85 2.64
C GLY A 145 22.77 -11.68 2.28
N LYS A 146 22.22 -12.62 1.51
CA LYS A 146 20.77 -12.80 1.25
C LYS A 146 19.86 -12.79 2.51
N CYS A 147 20.40 -13.18 3.67
CA CYS A 147 19.65 -13.23 4.94
C CYS A 147 19.36 -11.82 5.50
N ASP A 148 20.29 -10.88 5.33
CA ASP A 148 20.10 -9.50 5.79
C ASP A 148 19.02 -8.80 4.95
N ASP A 149 18.94 -9.13 3.66
CA ASP A 149 17.92 -8.57 2.76
C ASP A 149 16.50 -8.97 3.16
N GLU A 150 16.30 -10.25 3.53
CA GLU A 150 15.01 -10.76 3.97
C GLU A 150 14.58 -10.15 5.31
N LEU A 151 15.52 -9.94 6.24
CA LEU A 151 15.27 -9.27 7.52
C LEU A 151 14.94 -7.78 7.34
N ILE A 152 15.68 -7.06 6.50
CA ILE A 152 15.42 -5.66 6.18
C ILE A 152 14.02 -5.49 5.56
N ARG A 153 13.66 -6.37 4.63
CA ARG A 153 12.32 -6.41 4.02
C ARG A 153 11.24 -6.73 5.05
N LEU A 154 11.48 -7.71 5.93
CA LEU A 154 10.59 -8.06 7.02
C LEU A 154 10.31 -6.86 7.92
N HIS A 155 11.36 -6.18 8.39
CA HIS A 155 11.23 -4.98 9.23
C HIS A 155 10.45 -3.87 8.54
N THR A 156 10.67 -3.66 7.24
CA THR A 156 10.00 -2.61 6.47
C THR A 156 8.50 -2.87 6.38
N GLU A 157 8.07 -4.09 6.06
CA GLU A 157 6.66 -4.42 5.99
C GLU A 157 5.98 -4.46 7.35
N PHE A 158 6.68 -4.91 8.40
CA PHE A 158 6.18 -4.83 9.77
C PHE A 158 5.99 -3.38 10.22
N ASN A 159 6.96 -2.51 9.93
CA ASN A 159 6.86 -1.09 10.28
C ASN A 159 5.70 -0.40 9.56
N LEU A 160 5.47 -0.72 8.28
CA LEU A 160 4.30 -0.24 7.56
C LEU A 160 3.00 -0.62 8.26
N VAL A 161 2.83 -1.91 8.56
CA VAL A 161 1.61 -2.42 9.19
C VAL A 161 1.43 -1.80 10.57
N LYS A 162 2.51 -1.70 11.34
CA LYS A 162 2.52 -1.05 12.65
C LYS A 162 1.99 0.39 12.55
N VAL A 163 2.59 1.23 11.70
CA VAL A 163 2.16 2.62 11.50
C VAL A 163 0.68 2.68 11.08
N ALA A 164 0.26 1.85 10.14
CA ALA A 164 -1.13 1.79 9.70
C ALA A 164 -2.11 1.40 10.83
N THR A 165 -1.70 0.49 11.72
CA THR A 165 -2.51 0.04 12.87
C THR A 165 -2.49 1.00 14.06
N GLU A 166 -1.42 1.80 14.20
CA GLU A 166 -1.33 2.90 15.17
C GLU A 166 -2.27 4.05 14.79
N HIS A 167 -2.31 4.42 13.51
CA HIS A 167 -3.25 5.44 13.01
C HIS A 167 -4.70 4.99 13.10
N HIS A 168 -4.96 3.73 12.75
CA HIS A 168 -6.31 3.18 12.76
C HIS A 168 -6.34 1.83 13.45
N ARG A 169 -6.80 1.84 14.71
CA ARG A 169 -7.00 0.63 15.50
C ARG A 169 -7.86 -0.37 14.74
N CYS A 170 -7.53 -1.66 14.88
CA CYS A 170 -8.24 -2.76 14.22
C CYS A 170 -8.26 -2.66 12.68
N ASN A 171 -7.18 -2.18 12.05
CA ASN A 171 -7.03 -2.23 10.59
C ASN A 171 -6.88 -3.69 10.09
N TYR A 172 -8.00 -4.37 9.90
CA TYR A 172 -8.02 -5.78 9.48
C TYR A 172 -7.36 -6.01 8.12
N ALA A 173 -7.37 -5.01 7.22
CA ALA A 173 -6.71 -5.10 5.93
C ALA A 173 -5.18 -5.13 6.09
N ALA A 174 -4.64 -4.32 7.00
CA ALA A 174 -3.22 -4.31 7.36
C ALA A 174 -2.78 -5.65 7.99
N TRP A 175 -3.54 -6.16 8.96
CA TRP A 175 -3.27 -7.48 9.57
C TRP A 175 -3.38 -8.63 8.57
N GLY A 176 -4.38 -8.59 7.69
CA GLY A 176 -4.55 -9.56 6.60
C GLY A 176 -3.45 -9.47 5.55
N TYR A 177 -2.87 -8.29 5.34
CA TYR A 177 -1.66 -8.11 4.56
C TYR A 177 -0.45 -8.75 5.23
N LEU A 178 -0.20 -8.45 6.52
CA LEU A 178 0.93 -8.97 7.28
C LEU A 178 0.95 -10.51 7.30
N ARG A 179 -0.21 -11.12 7.58
CA ARG A 179 -0.37 -12.58 7.54
C ARG A 179 -0.01 -13.14 6.17
N TRP A 180 -0.51 -12.53 5.10
CA TRP A 180 -0.18 -12.95 3.74
C TRP A 180 1.32 -12.81 3.45
N PHE A 181 1.95 -11.71 3.87
CA PHE A 181 3.37 -11.43 3.65
C PHE A 181 4.26 -12.47 4.33
N ILE A 182 4.01 -12.80 5.60
CA ILE A 182 4.72 -13.84 6.34
C ILE A 182 4.66 -15.19 5.60
N LEU A 183 3.50 -15.54 5.03
CA LEU A 183 3.35 -16.77 4.25
C LEU A 183 4.17 -16.77 2.95
N GLN A 184 4.46 -15.59 2.38
CA GLN A 184 5.33 -15.51 1.19
C GLN A 184 6.81 -15.65 1.52
N MET A 185 7.21 -15.43 2.78
CA MET A 185 8.60 -15.62 3.21
C MET A 185 8.98 -17.08 3.43
N SER A 186 8.01 -17.98 3.43
CA SER A 186 8.31 -19.41 3.44
C SER A 186 8.82 -19.84 2.07
N PRO A 187 9.89 -20.65 2.00
CA PRO A 187 10.25 -21.33 0.79
C PRO A 187 9.02 -22.17 0.38
N ALA A 188 8.46 -21.85 -0.77
CA ALA A 188 7.38 -22.63 -1.33
C ALA A 188 7.83 -24.09 -1.40
N LYS A 189 7.05 -25.02 -0.85
CA LYS A 189 7.14 -26.40 -1.33
C LYS A 189 6.90 -26.30 -2.83
N THR A 190 7.88 -26.69 -3.63
CA THR A 190 7.74 -26.94 -5.06
C THR A 190 6.76 -28.09 -5.25
N SER A 191 5.46 -27.82 -5.11
CA SER A 191 4.43 -28.67 -5.69
C SER A 191 4.17 -28.15 -7.09
N ALA A 192 4.72 -28.85 -8.08
CA ALA A 192 4.27 -28.79 -9.45
C ALA A 192 2.73 -28.83 -9.47
N GLY A 193 2.13 -27.76 -9.98
CA GLY A 193 0.69 -27.55 -9.97
C GLY A 193 0.37 -26.27 -10.71
N THR A 194 0.62 -26.27 -12.01
CA THR A 194 0.04 -25.33 -12.96
C THR A 194 -1.48 -25.38 -12.84
N GLY A 195 -2.05 -24.48 -12.04
CA GLY A 195 -3.47 -24.21 -11.97
C GLY A 195 -3.77 -22.90 -12.66
N GLU A 196 -4.11 -22.97 -13.95
CA GLU A 196 -4.71 -21.88 -14.70
C GLU A 196 -5.94 -21.33 -13.96
N TYR A 197 -5.88 -20.09 -13.50
CA TYR A 197 -7.07 -19.36 -13.07
C TYR A 197 -7.43 -18.34 -14.14
N ASN A 198 -8.28 -18.74 -15.09
CA ASN A 198 -9.09 -17.83 -15.90
C ASN A 198 -10.21 -18.60 -16.62
N LYS A 199 -11.34 -18.86 -15.93
CA LYS A 199 -12.67 -18.95 -16.57
C LYS A 199 -13.74 -18.39 -15.62
N PRO A 200 -14.53 -17.38 -16.03
CA PRO A 200 -15.68 -16.91 -15.28
C PRO A 200 -16.86 -17.88 -15.49
N GLY A 201 -17.47 -18.37 -14.40
CA GLY A 201 -18.70 -19.19 -14.47
C GLY A 201 -18.80 -20.38 -13.51
N SER A 202 -17.88 -20.58 -12.57
CA SER A 202 -17.95 -21.70 -11.62
C SER A 202 -18.63 -21.28 -10.32
N THR A 203 -19.77 -21.92 -10.02
CA THR A 203 -20.57 -21.76 -8.80
C THR A 203 -19.78 -22.18 -7.55
N TYR A 204 -19.84 -21.35 -6.53
CA TYR A 204 -19.15 -21.52 -5.25
C TYR A 204 -19.73 -22.75 -4.52
N LYS A 205 -19.02 -23.89 -4.55
CA LYS A 205 -19.27 -25.01 -3.64
C LYS A 205 -18.31 -24.91 -2.47
N GLU A 206 -18.87 -24.57 -1.31
CA GLU A 206 -18.25 -24.33 0.00
C GLU A 206 -17.55 -25.54 0.65
N SER A 207 -17.29 -26.64 -0.07
CA SER A 207 -16.95 -27.92 0.55
C SER A 207 -15.48 -28.36 0.37
N LYS A 208 -14.50 -27.44 0.43
CA LYS A 208 -13.07 -27.83 0.46
C LYS A 208 -12.10 -26.86 1.16
N ALA A 209 -12.59 -25.98 2.05
CA ALA A 209 -11.78 -24.95 2.71
C ALA A 209 -11.34 -25.30 4.15
N LEU A 210 -11.09 -26.57 4.44
CA LEU A 210 -10.18 -26.97 5.51
C LEU A 210 -8.96 -27.62 4.87
N GLN A 211 -8.25 -26.82 4.07
CA GLN A 211 -6.88 -27.14 3.71
C GLN A 211 -6.10 -27.09 5.02
N GLU A 212 -5.54 -28.24 5.44
CA GLU A 212 -4.72 -28.37 6.64
C GLU A 212 -3.77 -27.16 6.72
N PHE A 213 -3.87 -26.40 7.81
CA PHE A 213 -3.00 -25.26 8.06
C PHE A 213 -1.59 -25.80 8.32
N GLN A 214 -0.82 -26.02 7.26
CA GLN A 214 0.60 -26.35 7.40
C GLN A 214 1.33 -25.09 7.84
N GLU A 215 2.05 -25.19 8.96
CA GLU A 215 2.89 -24.10 9.42
C GLU A 215 3.89 -23.72 8.31
N PRO A 216 4.05 -22.42 8.03
CA PRO A 216 5.07 -21.93 7.11
C PRO A 216 6.45 -22.42 7.54
N ILE A 217 7.22 -23.03 6.62
CA ILE A 217 8.60 -23.48 6.90
C ILE A 217 9.50 -22.24 6.88
N LEU A 218 9.52 -21.48 7.97
CA LEU A 218 10.37 -20.29 8.08
C LEU A 218 11.76 -20.69 8.59
N GLU A 219 12.80 -20.01 8.11
CA GLU A 219 14.10 -20.11 8.73
C GLU A 219 14.00 -19.73 10.22
N PRO A 220 14.70 -20.44 11.14
CA PRO A 220 14.58 -20.19 12.58
C PRO A 220 14.80 -18.73 12.98
N VAL A 221 15.73 -18.04 12.31
CA VAL A 221 16.02 -16.61 12.54
C VAL A 221 14.83 -15.74 12.17
N ILE A 222 14.25 -15.94 10.99
CA ILE A 222 13.05 -15.21 10.52
C ILE A 222 11.85 -15.50 11.43
N LYS A 223 11.65 -16.75 11.84
CA LYS A 223 10.57 -17.14 12.75
C LYS A 223 10.69 -16.43 14.10
N ALA A 224 11.90 -16.43 14.70
CA ALA A 224 12.16 -15.75 15.96
C ALA A 224 11.91 -14.24 15.84
N GLU A 225 12.35 -13.62 14.75
CA GLU A 225 12.17 -12.18 14.54
C GLU A 225 10.70 -11.79 14.33
N ILE A 226 9.93 -12.61 13.59
CA ILE A 226 8.47 -12.42 13.44
C ILE A 226 7.78 -12.43 14.81
N VAL A 227 8.08 -13.41 15.66
CA VAL A 227 7.49 -13.51 17.01
C VAL A 227 7.83 -12.26 17.81
N ARG A 228 9.10 -11.85 17.82
CA ARG A 228 9.56 -10.65 18.52
C ARG A 228 8.85 -9.38 18.05
N LEU A 229 8.64 -9.22 16.75
CA LEU A 229 7.95 -8.06 16.19
C LEU A 229 6.45 -8.06 16.52
N LEU A 230 5.79 -9.23 16.45
CA LEU A 230 4.39 -9.38 16.83
C LEU A 230 4.16 -9.09 18.31
N GLU A 231 5.03 -9.58 19.19
CA GLU A 231 4.98 -9.28 20.63
C GLU A 231 5.03 -7.78 20.89
N LYS A 232 5.96 -7.06 20.23
CA LYS A 232 6.05 -5.60 20.36
C LYS A 232 4.77 -4.90 19.92
N MET A 233 4.20 -5.28 18.78
CA MET A 233 2.95 -4.69 18.28
C MET A 233 1.75 -4.98 19.20
N CYS A 234 1.67 -6.20 19.74
CA CYS A 234 0.60 -6.60 20.65
C CYS A 234 0.69 -5.92 22.01
N VAL A 235 1.89 -5.81 22.60
CA VAL A 235 2.09 -5.14 23.91
C VAL A 235 1.71 -3.66 23.82
N GLN A 236 2.11 -2.96 22.75
CA GLN A 236 1.70 -1.58 22.51
C GLN A 236 0.18 -1.44 22.37
N HIS A 237 -0.47 -2.38 21.69
CA HIS A 237 -1.94 -2.38 21.57
C HIS A 237 -2.67 -2.59 22.90
N VAL A 238 -2.13 -3.40 23.82
CA VAL A 238 -2.76 -3.67 25.12
C VAL A 238 -2.65 -2.45 26.04
N SER A 239 -1.47 -1.81 26.11
CA SER A 239 -1.28 -0.59 26.92
C SER A 239 -2.19 0.57 26.46
N ASP A 240 -2.41 0.69 25.16
CA ASP A 240 -3.20 1.78 24.58
C ASP A 240 -4.72 1.56 24.69
N CYS A 241 -5.15 0.33 24.93
CA CYS A 241 -6.55 -0.01 25.21
C CYS A 241 -6.93 0.20 26.69
N SER A 242 -5.97 0.07 27.62
CA SER A 242 -6.21 0.29 29.05
C SER A 242 -6.45 1.75 29.46
N HIS A 243 -6.26 2.72 28.54
CA HIS A 243 -6.53 4.14 28.76
C HIS A 243 -7.90 4.60 28.26
N ILE A 244 -8.77 3.67 27.85
CA ILE A 244 -10.17 3.97 27.52
C ILE A 244 -11.03 3.64 28.75
N HIS A 245 -11.00 4.51 29.75
CA HIS A 245 -11.97 4.59 30.84
C HIS A 245 -12.23 6.04 31.21
#